data_AF-A0A2G9UJQ3-F1
#
_entry.id   AF-A0A2G9UJQ3-F1
#
_cell.length_a   1.000
_cell.length_b   1.000
_cell.length_c   1.000
_cell.angle_alpha   90.00
_cell.angle_beta   90.00
_cell.angle_gamma   90.00
#
_symmetry.space_group_name_H-M   'P 1'
#
loop_
_entity.id
_entity.type
_entity.pdbx_description
1 polymer ?
#
loop_
_entity_poly.entity_id
_entity_poly.type
_entity_poly.pdbx_seq_one_letter_code
_entity_poly.pdbx_strand_id
1 'polypeptide(L)'
;MWSLSSGGSFWATNGRADSGKGSMGEDNESALGSDSEGAEPVELDATGQFYEEVVESMERIHGFTFSNQQMHNLILEINSSKLAYNISMEDVAKYVFSAFLGLPGNETWTGLKEVSFYIFTASHDRFKESPTEFGKLVTRLVHFLYNEMDLLEEEAILEWAATLDEDSELKRIMKPIVDWLQEDSGEESED
;
A
#
# COMPACT_ATOMS: atom_id res chain seq x y z
N MET A 1 -13.24 0.06 0.63
CA MET A 1 -13.41 0.62 -0.73
C MET A 1 -13.36 2.13 -0.57
N TRP A 2 -12.40 2.83 -1.19
CA TRP A 2 -12.19 4.25 -0.94
C TRP A 2 -13.37 5.09 -1.44
N SER A 3 -13.78 6.07 -0.65
CA SER A 3 -14.72 7.11 -1.05
C SER A 3 -14.15 8.46 -0.69
N LEU A 4 -14.16 9.39 -1.63
CA LEU A 4 -14.10 10.82 -1.31
C LEU A 4 -15.24 11.16 -0.34
N SER A 5 -15.12 12.25 0.42
CA SER A 5 -16.21 12.83 1.22
C SER A 5 -17.52 12.98 0.41
N SER A 6 -17.39 13.23 -0.89
CA SER A 6 -18.47 13.28 -1.89
C SER A 6 -19.07 11.93 -2.31
N GLY A 7 -18.62 10.81 -1.75
CA GLY A 7 -19.11 9.45 -2.04
C GLY A 7 -18.58 8.81 -3.33
N GLY A 8 -17.64 9.44 -4.02
CA GLY A 8 -17.04 8.92 -5.27
C GLY A 8 -15.84 8.00 -5.01
N SER A 9 -15.73 6.90 -5.78
CA SER A 9 -14.56 6.03 -5.70
C SER A 9 -13.32 6.71 -6.29
N PHE A 10 -12.27 6.79 -5.47
CA PHE A 10 -10.97 7.37 -5.82
C PHE A 10 -10.40 6.84 -7.17
N TRP A 11 -10.58 5.54 -7.43
CA TRP A 11 -10.08 4.86 -8.64
C TRP A 11 -10.97 5.01 -9.88
N ALA A 12 -12.18 5.56 -9.74
CA ALA A 12 -13.17 5.65 -10.83
C ALA A 12 -13.01 6.89 -11.74
N THR A 13 -12.10 7.81 -11.40
CA THR A 13 -11.98 9.11 -12.11
C THR A 13 -11.35 9.01 -13.51
N ASN A 14 -10.98 7.81 -13.97
CA ASN A 14 -10.44 7.62 -15.32
C ASN A 14 -11.22 6.59 -16.17
N GLY A 15 -12.54 6.71 -16.23
CA GLY A 15 -13.37 5.90 -17.11
C GLY A 15 -14.84 6.33 -17.14
N ARG A 16 -15.17 7.31 -17.99
CA ARG A 16 -16.56 7.70 -18.23
C ARG A 16 -17.24 6.63 -19.09
N ALA A 17 -18.13 5.83 -18.49
CA ALA A 17 -19.19 5.11 -19.19
C ALA A 17 -20.45 5.06 -18.32
N ASP A 18 -21.47 5.74 -18.82
CA ASP A 18 -22.84 5.83 -18.36
C ASP A 18 -23.54 4.46 -18.34
N SER A 19 -24.30 4.17 -17.27
CA SER A 19 -25.66 3.57 -17.35
C SER A 19 -26.25 3.28 -15.95
N GLY A 20 -27.34 3.98 -15.61
CA GLY A 20 -28.61 3.33 -15.29
C GLY A 20 -28.88 2.71 -13.90
N LYS A 21 -29.17 3.55 -12.91
CA LYS A 21 -30.37 3.59 -12.01
C LYS A 21 -31.13 2.29 -11.60
N GLY A 22 -31.30 2.12 -10.28
CA GLY A 22 -32.40 1.42 -9.56
C GLY A 22 -31.93 0.88 -8.19
N SER A 23 -32.13 1.51 -7.02
CA SER A 23 -33.33 1.87 -6.22
C SER A 23 -33.94 0.74 -5.36
N MET A 24 -34.07 1.03 -4.05
CA MET A 24 -34.80 0.35 -2.94
C MET A 24 -34.13 -0.90 -2.33
N GLY A 25 -34.00 -1.09 -1.01
CA GLY A 25 -34.44 -0.36 0.18
C GLY A 25 -34.22 -1.21 1.46
N GLU A 26 -34.08 -0.51 2.59
CA GLU A 26 -34.47 -0.81 4.00
C GLU A 26 -33.97 -2.10 4.71
N ASP A 27 -33.16 -1.84 5.74
CA ASP A 27 -33.26 -2.25 7.16
C ASP A 27 -33.59 -3.70 7.53
N ASN A 28 -32.71 -4.34 8.31
CA ASN A 28 -33.12 -4.90 9.60
C ASN A 28 -31.92 -5.24 10.51
N GLU A 29 -31.87 -4.57 11.64
CA GLU A 29 -30.93 -4.77 12.74
C GLU A 29 -31.45 -5.89 13.65
N SER A 30 -30.64 -6.88 13.99
CA SER A 30 -30.89 -7.71 15.17
C SER A 30 -29.59 -8.13 15.83
N ALA A 31 -29.41 -7.60 17.05
CA ALA A 31 -28.36 -7.93 18.00
C ALA A 31 -28.74 -9.14 18.87
N LEU A 32 -27.75 -9.62 19.63
CA LEU A 32 -27.73 -10.69 20.67
C LEU A 32 -27.25 -12.05 20.10
N GLY A 33 -26.24 -12.74 20.62
CA GLY A 33 -25.39 -12.62 21.82
C GLY A 33 -24.80 -14.02 22.14
N SER A 34 -23.68 -14.07 22.89
CA SER A 34 -22.97 -15.27 23.43
C SER A 34 -22.31 -16.20 22.37
N ASP A 35 -21.13 -16.78 22.54
CA ASP A 35 -20.33 -17.11 23.73
C ASP A 35 -18.83 -17.05 23.43
N SER A 36 -18.05 -16.83 24.49
CA SER A 36 -16.60 -16.99 24.56
C SER A 36 -16.23 -18.47 24.48
N GLU A 37 -15.78 -18.94 23.31
CA GLU A 37 -15.09 -20.22 23.16
C GLU A 37 -13.69 -19.98 22.59
N GLY A 38 -12.74 -20.81 22.98
CA GLY A 38 -11.30 -20.61 22.82
C GLY A 38 -10.89 -20.16 21.41
N ALA A 39 -9.86 -19.32 21.35
CA ALA A 39 -9.29 -18.87 20.09
C ALA A 39 -8.80 -20.09 19.30
N GLU A 40 -9.67 -20.60 18.42
CA GLU A 40 -9.31 -21.41 17.27
C GLU A 40 -8.16 -20.67 16.55
N PRO A 41 -7.10 -21.38 16.10
CA PRO A 41 -6.06 -20.74 15.32
C PRO A 41 -6.74 -20.03 14.14
N VAL A 42 -6.52 -18.72 14.03
CA VAL A 42 -7.07 -17.92 12.94
C VAL A 42 -6.52 -18.53 11.66
N GLU A 43 -7.36 -19.23 10.89
CA GLU A 43 -6.97 -19.67 9.55
C GLU A 43 -6.67 -18.42 8.73
N LEU A 44 -5.39 -18.23 8.42
CA LEU A 44 -4.97 -17.17 7.55
C LEU A 44 -5.50 -17.44 6.14
N ASP A 45 -5.94 -16.37 5.48
CA ASP A 45 -6.23 -16.45 4.06
C ASP A 45 -4.94 -16.67 3.24
N ALA A 46 -5.09 -16.91 1.93
CA ALA A 46 -3.97 -17.20 1.05
C ALA A 46 -2.87 -16.12 1.09
N THR A 47 -3.26 -14.85 1.27
CA THR A 47 -2.32 -13.72 1.37
C THR A 47 -1.57 -13.67 2.70
N GLY A 48 -2.24 -13.99 3.81
CA GLY A 48 -1.61 -14.12 5.12
C GLY A 48 -0.58 -15.26 5.16
N GLN A 49 -0.94 -16.43 4.63
CA GLN A 49 -0.03 -17.58 4.55
C GLN A 49 1.20 -17.28 3.68
N PHE A 50 1.00 -16.62 2.52
CA PHE A 50 2.11 -16.18 1.68
C PHE A 50 3.02 -15.20 2.41
N TYR A 51 2.46 -14.22 3.12
CA TYR A 51 3.25 -13.23 3.85
C TYR A 51 4.13 -13.89 4.93
N GLU A 52 3.57 -14.80 5.74
CA GLU A 52 4.34 -15.51 6.78
C GLU A 52 5.52 -16.30 6.18
N GLU A 53 5.29 -17.06 5.10
CA GLU A 53 6.38 -17.80 4.45
C GLU A 53 7.47 -16.89 3.86
N VAL A 54 7.10 -15.71 3.35
CA VAL A 54 8.05 -14.72 2.85
C VAL A 54 8.90 -14.17 3.99
N VAL A 55 8.29 -13.84 5.13
CA VAL A 55 9.00 -13.38 6.34
C VAL A 55 10.00 -14.45 6.80
N GLU A 56 9.55 -15.70 6.98
CA GLU A 56 10.40 -16.80 7.40
C GLU A 56 11.58 -17.03 6.43
N SER A 57 11.31 -16.95 5.13
CA SER A 57 12.33 -17.12 4.08
C SER A 57 13.40 -16.03 4.14
N MET A 58 13.00 -14.77 4.42
CA MET A 58 13.89 -13.63 4.55
C MET A 58 14.67 -13.62 5.87
N GLU A 59 14.05 -13.95 6.99
CA GLU A 59 14.71 -14.04 8.29
C GLU A 59 15.82 -15.09 8.29
N ARG A 60 15.60 -16.24 7.65
CA ARG A 60 16.59 -17.32 7.56
C ARG A 60 17.86 -16.89 6.82
N ILE A 61 17.77 -15.96 5.88
CA ILE A 61 18.93 -15.43 5.17
C ILE A 61 19.46 -14.12 5.78
N HIS A 62 18.85 -13.64 6.87
CA HIS A 62 19.23 -12.41 7.54
C HIS A 62 20.65 -12.54 8.12
N GLY A 63 21.58 -11.82 7.52
CA GLY A 63 22.99 -11.73 7.89
C GLY A 63 23.67 -10.71 6.98
N PHE A 64 24.71 -10.01 7.47
CA PHE A 64 25.31 -8.82 6.84
C PHE A 64 25.83 -8.98 5.39
N THR A 65 25.75 -10.17 4.79
CA THR A 65 26.11 -10.42 3.39
C THR A 65 25.18 -11.44 2.74
N PHE A 66 24.41 -11.02 1.73
CA PHE A 66 23.72 -11.93 0.83
C PHE A 66 24.71 -12.46 -0.22
N SER A 67 24.99 -13.76 -0.21
CA SER A 67 25.62 -14.38 -1.38
C SER A 67 24.63 -14.44 -2.54
N ASN A 68 25.13 -14.39 -3.78
CA ASN A 68 24.29 -14.56 -4.98
C ASN A 68 23.46 -15.85 -4.91
N GLN A 69 23.99 -16.92 -4.30
CA GLN A 69 23.29 -18.18 -4.12
C GLN A 69 22.12 -18.05 -3.14
N GLN A 70 22.30 -17.33 -2.03
CA GLN A 70 21.21 -17.10 -1.06
C GLN A 70 20.10 -16.25 -1.67
N MET A 71 20.44 -15.21 -2.43
CA MET A 71 19.43 -14.43 -3.16
C MET A 71 18.69 -15.27 -4.18
N HIS A 72 19.39 -16.13 -4.92
CA HIS A 72 18.77 -17.02 -5.88
C HIS A 72 17.79 -18.00 -5.20
N ASN A 73 18.19 -18.58 -4.07
CA ASN A 73 17.33 -19.48 -3.30
C ASN A 73 16.09 -18.77 -2.75
N LEU A 74 16.26 -17.56 -2.20
CA LEU A 74 15.13 -16.75 -1.72
C LEU A 74 14.12 -16.46 -2.84
N ILE A 75 14.60 -16.10 -4.03
CA ILE A 75 13.75 -15.86 -5.20
C ILE A 75 12.96 -17.13 -5.56
N LEU A 76 13.57 -18.31 -5.46
CA LEU A 76 12.90 -19.58 -5.75
C LEU A 76 11.83 -19.90 -4.71
N GLU A 77 12.10 -19.66 -3.44
CA GLU A 77 11.15 -19.89 -2.36
C GLU A 77 9.94 -18.97 -2.48
N ILE A 78 10.15 -17.66 -2.66
CA ILE A 78 9.06 -16.68 -2.87
C ILE A 78 8.23 -17.04 -4.11
N ASN A 79 8.88 -17.43 -5.22
CA ASN A 79 8.15 -17.83 -6.42
C ASN A 79 7.38 -19.14 -6.23
N SER A 80 7.92 -20.08 -5.44
CA SER A 80 7.22 -21.30 -5.08
C SER A 80 5.95 -20.99 -4.29
N SER A 81 6.05 -20.16 -3.24
CA SER A 81 4.91 -19.73 -2.42
C SER A 81 3.88 -18.95 -3.23
N LYS A 82 4.32 -18.07 -4.14
CA LYS A 82 3.43 -17.36 -5.07
C LYS A 82 2.56 -18.34 -5.87
N LEU A 83 3.18 -19.40 -6.42
CA LEU A 83 2.48 -20.40 -7.23
C LEU A 83 1.55 -21.27 -6.37
N ALA A 84 1.98 -21.61 -5.15
CA ALA A 84 1.20 -22.43 -4.22
C ALA A 84 -0.10 -21.73 -3.78
N TYR A 85 -0.02 -20.44 -3.44
CA TYR A 85 -1.15 -19.65 -2.96
C TYR A 85 -1.85 -18.81 -4.05
N ASN A 86 -1.38 -18.92 -5.31
CA ASN A 86 -1.91 -18.18 -6.46
C ASN A 86 -1.96 -16.65 -6.23
N ILE A 87 -0.84 -16.08 -5.77
CA ILE A 87 -0.73 -14.66 -5.42
C ILE A 87 -0.42 -13.80 -6.66
N SER A 88 -1.05 -12.63 -6.74
CA SER A 88 -0.82 -11.67 -7.82
C SER A 88 0.59 -11.06 -7.73
N MET A 89 1.16 -10.61 -8.85
CA MET A 89 2.48 -9.93 -8.79
C MET A 89 2.44 -8.60 -8.03
N GLU A 90 1.29 -7.94 -7.95
CA GLU A 90 1.07 -6.73 -7.15
C GLU A 90 1.19 -7.07 -5.66
N ASP A 91 0.51 -8.13 -5.22
CA ASP A 91 0.57 -8.61 -3.84
C ASP A 91 1.94 -9.20 -3.49
N VAL A 92 2.59 -9.90 -4.41
CA VAL A 92 3.98 -10.36 -4.22
C VAL A 92 4.89 -9.16 -3.93
N ALA A 93 4.80 -8.09 -4.72
CA ALA A 93 5.63 -6.91 -4.49
C ALA A 93 5.30 -6.24 -3.14
N LYS A 94 4.01 -6.13 -2.79
CA LYS A 94 3.54 -5.62 -1.50
C LYS A 94 4.14 -6.41 -0.34
N TYR A 95 3.87 -7.71 -0.27
CA TYR A 95 4.23 -8.54 0.89
C TYR A 95 5.75 -8.81 1.00
N VAL A 96 6.48 -8.89 -0.12
CA VAL A 96 7.95 -8.96 -0.11
C VAL A 96 8.55 -7.68 0.46
N PHE A 97 8.01 -6.52 0.10
CA PHE A 97 8.49 -5.24 0.63
C PHE A 97 8.11 -5.06 2.12
N SER A 98 6.89 -5.42 2.51
CA SER A 98 6.45 -5.43 3.91
C SER A 98 7.33 -6.34 4.77
N ALA A 99 7.60 -7.56 4.32
CA ALA A 99 8.45 -8.51 5.03
C ALA A 99 9.88 -7.97 5.19
N PHE A 100 10.43 -7.34 4.15
CA PHE A 100 11.74 -6.70 4.21
C PHE A 100 11.80 -5.61 5.30
N LEU A 101 10.79 -4.75 5.39
CA LEU A 101 10.74 -3.70 6.41
C LEU A 101 10.55 -4.24 7.82
N GLY A 102 9.84 -5.38 7.96
CA GLY A 102 9.67 -6.08 9.22
C GLY A 102 10.90 -6.85 9.72
N LEU A 103 11.99 -6.92 8.94
CA LEU A 103 13.20 -7.62 9.37
C LEU A 103 13.86 -6.92 10.57
N PRO A 104 14.44 -7.68 11.53
CA PRO A 104 15.17 -7.12 12.65
C PRO A 104 16.27 -6.15 12.19
N GLY A 105 16.32 -4.94 12.76
CA GLY A 105 17.26 -3.89 12.34
C GLY A 105 16.76 -2.97 11.23
N ASN A 106 15.62 -3.29 10.61
CA ASN A 106 14.88 -2.36 9.74
C ASN A 106 13.77 -1.59 10.50
N GLU A 107 13.53 -1.89 11.77
CA GLU A 107 12.55 -1.19 12.63
C GLU A 107 12.81 0.33 12.75
N THR A 108 14.06 0.77 12.57
CA THR A 108 14.39 2.21 12.55
C THR A 108 13.94 2.90 11.27
N TRP A 109 13.74 2.17 10.17
CA TRP A 109 13.38 2.73 8.87
C TRP A 109 11.91 3.16 8.82
N THR A 110 11.07 2.58 9.68
CA THR A 110 9.65 2.95 9.74
C THR A 110 9.43 4.31 10.41
N GLY A 111 10.31 4.72 11.33
CA GLY A 111 10.24 6.02 12.01
C GLY A 111 11.14 7.11 11.45
N LEU A 112 11.86 6.87 10.35
CA LEU A 112 12.83 7.82 9.79
C LEU A 112 12.18 8.67 8.69
N LYS A 113 12.03 9.98 8.94
CA LYS A 113 11.67 10.97 7.89
C LYS A 113 12.59 10.91 6.67
N GLU A 114 13.84 10.49 6.86
CA GLU A 114 14.80 10.26 5.77
C GLU A 114 14.32 9.18 4.79
N VAL A 115 13.59 8.17 5.26
CA VAL A 115 13.03 7.11 4.40
C VAL A 115 11.96 7.66 3.48
N SER A 116 11.09 8.54 3.96
CA SER A 116 10.12 9.26 3.11
C SER A 116 10.82 10.04 2.00
N PHE A 117 11.91 10.76 2.32
CA PHE A 117 12.71 11.48 1.33
C PHE A 117 13.31 10.55 0.26
N TYR A 118 13.89 9.42 0.66
CA TYR A 118 14.43 8.44 -0.28
C TYR A 118 13.34 7.79 -1.14
N ILE A 119 12.18 7.48 -0.56
CA ILE A 119 11.02 6.93 -1.26
C ILE A 119 10.52 7.91 -2.32
N PHE A 120 10.37 9.18 -1.97
CA PHE A 120 9.89 10.21 -2.89
C PHE A 120 10.90 10.47 -4.01
N THR A 121 12.19 10.55 -3.67
CA THR A 121 13.27 10.70 -4.66
C THR A 121 13.27 9.52 -5.63
N ALA A 122 13.24 8.28 -5.11
CA ALA A 122 13.22 7.08 -5.93
C ALA A 122 11.96 6.99 -6.80
N SER A 123 10.80 7.37 -6.27
CA SER A 123 9.53 7.41 -7.00
C SER A 123 9.57 8.43 -8.14
N HIS A 124 10.10 9.62 -7.87
CA HIS A 124 10.26 10.66 -8.88
C HIS A 124 11.25 10.26 -9.98
N ASP A 125 12.41 9.71 -9.62
CA ASP A 125 13.42 9.27 -10.59
C ASP A 125 12.90 8.12 -11.44
N ARG A 126 12.22 7.14 -10.83
CA ARG A 126 11.60 6.03 -11.55
C ARG A 126 10.47 6.49 -12.48
N PHE A 127 9.71 7.51 -12.06
CA PHE A 127 8.70 8.12 -12.90
C PHE A 127 9.33 8.77 -14.14
N LYS A 128 10.46 9.48 -14.00
CA LYS A 128 11.18 10.05 -15.16
C LYS A 128 11.65 8.99 -16.15
N GLU A 129 12.11 7.85 -15.65
CA GLU A 129 12.55 6.74 -16.49
C GLU A 129 11.40 6.04 -17.22
N SER A 130 10.23 5.94 -16.58
CA SER A 130 9.09 5.17 -17.09
C SER A 130 7.71 5.81 -16.81
N PRO A 131 7.41 7.01 -17.37
CA PRO A 131 6.24 7.79 -16.94
C PRO A 131 4.90 7.07 -17.16
N THR A 132 4.74 6.36 -18.28
CA THR A 132 3.47 5.72 -18.64
C THR A 132 3.18 4.47 -17.82
N GLU A 133 4.21 3.72 -17.46
CA GLU A 133 4.09 2.45 -16.72
C GLU A 133 4.07 2.72 -15.22
N PHE A 134 5.03 3.50 -14.73
CA PHE A 134 5.16 3.82 -13.31
C PHE A 134 4.17 4.88 -12.85
N GLY A 135 3.72 5.78 -13.73
CA GLY A 135 2.70 6.77 -13.39
C GLY A 135 1.39 6.18 -12.89
N LYS A 136 1.03 4.96 -13.35
CA LYS A 136 -0.15 4.25 -12.84
C LYS A 136 0.06 3.65 -11.44
N LEU A 137 1.32 3.45 -11.06
CA LEU A 137 1.73 2.77 -9.84
C LEU A 137 2.12 3.74 -8.73
N VAL A 138 2.67 4.92 -9.06
CA VAL A 138 3.21 5.86 -8.06
C VAL A 138 2.16 6.29 -7.04
N THR A 139 0.93 6.60 -7.49
CA THR A 139 -0.19 6.96 -6.61
C THR A 139 -0.55 5.80 -5.69
N ARG A 140 -0.62 4.58 -6.22
CA ARG A 140 -0.90 3.36 -5.41
C ARG A 140 0.19 3.12 -4.38
N LEU A 141 1.45 3.30 -4.78
CA LEU A 141 2.61 3.11 -3.93
C LEU A 141 2.61 4.12 -2.78
N VAL A 142 2.49 5.42 -3.08
CA VAL A 142 2.46 6.47 -2.04
C VAL A 142 1.33 6.21 -1.05
N HIS A 143 0.13 5.87 -1.53
CA HIS A 143 -0.95 5.52 -0.62
C HIS A 143 -0.66 4.27 0.21
N PHE A 144 -0.14 3.21 -0.40
CA PHE A 144 0.20 1.98 0.32
C PHE A 144 1.20 2.27 1.45
N LEU A 145 2.19 3.12 1.18
CA LEU A 145 3.21 3.51 2.16
C LEU A 145 2.64 4.42 3.26
N TYR A 146 1.61 5.21 2.97
CA TYR A 146 0.87 6.01 3.95
C TYR A 146 -0.05 5.14 4.82
N ASN A 147 -1.05 4.47 4.23
CA ASN A 147 -2.12 3.83 4.99
C ASN A 147 -1.79 2.43 5.55
N GLU A 148 -1.01 1.64 4.81
CA GLU A 148 -0.84 0.22 5.14
C GLU A 148 0.48 -0.04 5.86
N MET A 149 1.46 0.83 5.63
CA MET A 149 2.79 0.69 6.20
C MET A 149 3.14 1.78 7.22
N ASP A 150 2.34 2.85 7.32
CA ASP A 150 2.57 3.98 8.23
C ASP A 150 3.99 4.58 8.10
N LEU A 151 4.52 4.65 6.88
CA LEU A 151 5.89 5.12 6.56
C LEU A 151 5.93 6.56 6.07
N LEU A 152 4.80 7.06 5.57
CA LEU A 152 4.68 8.42 5.06
C LEU A 152 3.70 9.17 5.95
N GLU A 153 4.14 10.32 6.45
CA GLU A 153 3.26 11.29 7.11
C GLU A 153 2.51 12.12 6.05
N GLU A 154 1.32 12.61 6.40
CA GLU A 154 0.53 13.49 5.54
C GLU A 154 1.35 14.71 5.08
N GLU A 155 1.97 15.41 6.03
CA GLU A 155 2.77 16.61 5.77
C GLU A 155 3.91 16.32 4.80
N ALA A 156 4.54 15.15 4.92
CA ALA A 156 5.64 14.76 4.04
C ALA A 156 5.17 14.56 2.59
N ILE A 157 3.98 13.98 2.39
CA ILE A 157 3.38 13.81 1.06
C ILE A 157 3.01 15.17 0.47
N LEU A 158 2.39 16.06 1.25
CA LEU A 158 1.98 17.39 0.83
C LEU A 158 3.20 18.26 0.48
N GLU A 159 4.22 18.26 1.31
CA GLU A 159 5.49 18.97 1.06
C GLU A 159 6.16 18.47 -0.21
N TRP A 160 6.28 17.14 -0.38
CA TRP A 160 6.86 16.59 -1.61
C TRP A 160 6.05 16.96 -2.85
N ALA A 161 4.72 16.82 -2.82
CA ALA A 161 3.87 17.18 -3.94
C ALA A 161 3.97 18.67 -4.32
N ALA A 162 4.19 19.55 -3.33
CA ALA A 162 4.43 20.97 -3.57
C ALA A 162 5.76 21.24 -4.30
N THR A 163 6.77 20.37 -4.15
CA THR A 163 8.05 20.49 -4.89
C THR A 163 7.97 20.09 -6.35
N LEU A 164 6.91 19.40 -6.78
CA LEU A 164 6.74 18.97 -8.17
C LEU A 164 6.42 20.16 -9.09
N ASP A 165 6.95 20.12 -10.31
CA ASP A 165 6.67 21.15 -11.33
C ASP A 165 5.16 21.25 -11.60
N GLU A 166 4.63 22.47 -11.64
CA GLU A 166 3.18 22.75 -11.82
C GLU A 166 2.58 22.07 -13.05
N ASP A 167 3.32 22.06 -14.16
CA ASP A 167 2.89 21.47 -15.42
C ASP A 167 3.29 19.98 -15.56
N SER A 168 3.84 19.36 -14.51
CA SER A 168 4.27 17.96 -14.58
C SER A 168 3.09 16.99 -14.54
N GLU A 169 3.21 15.96 -15.36
CA GLU A 169 2.28 14.82 -15.37
C GLU A 169 2.24 14.12 -13.99
N LEU A 170 3.36 14.06 -13.28
CA LEU A 170 3.41 13.48 -11.93
C LEU A 170 2.55 14.27 -10.93
N LYS A 171 2.61 15.61 -10.96
CA LYS A 171 1.77 16.44 -10.10
C LYS A 171 0.28 16.25 -10.40
N ARG A 172 -0.07 16.12 -11.69
CA ARG A 172 -1.44 15.78 -12.13
C ARG A 172 -1.89 14.41 -11.62
N ILE A 173 -1.02 13.42 -11.64
CA ILE A 173 -1.28 12.05 -11.18
C ILE A 173 -1.38 11.95 -9.65
N MET A 174 -0.62 12.76 -8.92
CA MET A 174 -0.62 12.81 -7.46
C MET A 174 -1.77 13.64 -6.87
N LYS A 175 -2.33 14.56 -7.67
CA LYS A 175 -3.41 15.48 -7.24
C LYS A 175 -4.55 14.80 -6.48
N PRO A 176 -5.08 13.64 -6.88
CA PRO A 176 -6.16 12.99 -6.12
C PRO A 176 -5.77 12.64 -4.68
N ILE A 177 -4.54 12.19 -4.41
CA ILE A 177 -4.08 11.89 -3.04
C ILE A 177 -3.92 13.19 -2.25
N VAL A 178 -3.35 14.22 -2.87
CA VAL A 178 -3.16 15.52 -2.24
C VAL A 178 -4.49 16.14 -1.83
N ASP A 179 -5.46 16.15 -2.75
CA ASP A 179 -6.80 16.69 -2.49
C ASP A 179 -7.48 15.87 -1.37
N TRP A 180 -7.33 14.53 -1.36
CA TRP A 180 -7.89 13.67 -0.31
C TRP A 180 -7.29 13.95 1.08
N LEU A 181 -5.97 14.07 1.20
CA LEU A 181 -5.30 14.41 2.46
C LEU A 181 -5.72 15.80 2.97
N GLN A 182 -5.90 16.76 2.08
CA GLN A 182 -6.33 18.12 2.45
C GLN A 182 -7.80 18.22 2.86
N GLU A 183 -8.66 17.32 2.37
CA GLU A 183 -10.07 17.24 2.81
C GLU A 183 -10.15 16.75 4.27
N ASP A 184 -9.35 15.74 4.64
CA ASP A 184 -9.35 15.16 6.00
C ASP A 184 -8.88 16.16 7.07
N SER A 185 -7.85 16.96 6.76
CA SER A 185 -7.34 18.00 7.68
C SER A 185 -8.25 19.23 7.82
N GLY A 186 -9.25 19.40 6.96
CA GLY A 186 -10.20 20.51 7.00
C GLY A 186 -11.31 20.36 8.05
N GLU A 187 -11.64 19.13 8.45
CA GLU A 187 -12.78 18.83 9.33
C GLU A 187 -12.45 18.92 10.84
N GLU A 188 -11.16 18.97 11.23
CA GLU A 188 -10.75 19.09 12.65
C GLU A 188 -10.83 20.52 13.22
N SER A 189 -11.24 21.52 12.42
CA SER A 189 -11.23 22.94 12.82
C SER A 189 -12.61 23.55 13.12
N GLU A 190 -13.68 22.75 13.09
CA GLU A 190 -15.04 23.17 13.43
C GLU A 190 -15.61 22.39 14.63
N ASP A 191 -15.07 22.63 15.83
CA ASP A 191 -15.76 22.38 17.12
C ASP A 191 -15.35 23.40 18.20
#